data_AF-A0A1H0VFR7-F1
#
_entry.id   AF-A0A1H0VFR7-F1
#
_cell.length_a   1.000
_cell.length_b   1.000
_cell.length_c   1.000
_cell.angle_alpha   90.00
_cell.angle_beta   90.00
_cell.angle_gamma   90.00
#
_symmetry.space_group_name_H-M   'P 1'
#
loop_
_entity.id
_entity.type
_entity.pdbx_description
1 polymer ?
#
loop_
_entity_poly.entity_id
_entity_poly.type
_entity_poly.pdbx_seq_one_letter_code
_entity_poly.pdbx_strand_id
1 'polypeptide(L)'
;MNVVLPPRVVAGDRVRLVSPASCPSEEVLAESVRVLESWGLVVEVGEHALDRHGYLAGRDADRPAGLDDAYRDPGVRAVIATRGGAGAYRIAHDLGFDAVRADPKPLVGFSDITNLHPALWRHCRVTGVHGFLAGARSAAATRSLLMDGEPVVLHRDRERRRRAPRHPRLVRRRRTAEPGRRGPVPGGPARSGWGTSTGS
;
A
#
# COMPACT_ATOMS: atom_id res chain seq x y z
N MET A 1 23.61 9.13 -10.77
CA MET A 1 22.27 9.48 -11.29
C MET A 1 21.61 10.41 -10.30
N ASN A 2 21.09 11.54 -10.76
CA ASN A 2 20.44 12.54 -9.91
C ASN A 2 19.01 12.13 -9.57
N VAL A 3 18.49 12.69 -8.48
CA VAL A 3 17.10 12.54 -8.06
C VAL A 3 16.20 13.32 -9.02
N VAL A 4 15.08 12.71 -9.43
CA VAL A 4 14.05 13.35 -10.25
C VAL A 4 12.87 13.70 -9.34
N LEU A 5 12.67 15.00 -9.13
CA LEU A 5 11.49 15.52 -8.45
C LEU A 5 10.47 15.89 -9.53
N PRO A 6 9.32 15.20 -9.61
CA PRO A 6 8.27 15.58 -10.55
C PRO A 6 7.79 17.02 -10.33
N PRO A 7 7.22 17.65 -11.37
CA PRO A 7 6.53 18.92 -11.22
C PRO A 7 5.46 18.84 -10.12
N ARG A 8 5.31 19.94 -9.39
CA ARG A 8 4.24 20.13 -8.43
C ARG A 8 2.89 20.04 -9.14
N VAL A 9 1.94 19.32 -8.54
CA VAL A 9 0.55 19.30 -9.01
C VAL A 9 -0.15 20.57 -8.56
N VAL A 10 -0.87 21.23 -9.46
CA VAL A 10 -1.63 22.45 -9.20
C VAL A 10 -3.10 22.29 -9.56
N ALA A 11 -3.97 23.18 -9.09
CA ALA A 11 -5.37 23.18 -9.50
C ALA A 11 -5.49 23.31 -11.04
N GLY A 12 -6.42 22.56 -11.63
CA GLY A 12 -6.59 22.39 -13.07
C GLY A 12 -5.81 21.21 -13.65
N ASP A 13 -4.81 20.69 -12.94
CA ASP A 13 -4.08 19.51 -13.41
C ASP A 13 -4.96 18.26 -13.39
N ARG A 14 -4.71 17.39 -14.37
CA ARG A 14 -5.36 16.10 -14.45
C ARG A 14 -4.60 15.05 -13.63
N VAL A 15 -5.32 14.25 -12.87
CA VAL A 15 -4.78 13.10 -12.14
C VAL A 15 -5.55 11.85 -12.50
N ARG A 16 -4.86 10.71 -12.55
CA ARG A 16 -5.50 9.43 -12.88
C ARG A 16 -5.47 8.47 -11.68
N LEU A 17 -6.64 7.98 -11.31
CA LEU A 17 -6.84 6.95 -10.29
C LEU A 17 -6.61 5.56 -10.91
N VAL A 18 -5.71 4.78 -10.33
CA VAL A 18 -5.36 3.43 -10.79
C VAL A 18 -5.33 2.45 -9.63
N SER A 19 -5.55 1.17 -9.89
CA SER A 19 -5.63 0.14 -8.83
C SER A 19 -4.55 -0.94 -9.01
N PRO A 20 -3.30 -0.69 -8.61
CA PRO A 20 -2.22 -1.65 -8.85
C PRO A 20 -2.14 -2.80 -7.82
N ALA A 21 -2.96 -2.72 -6.76
CA ALA A 21 -3.01 -3.69 -5.66
C ALA A 21 -4.40 -4.36 -5.58
N SER A 22 -5.08 -4.21 -4.45
CA SER A 22 -6.42 -4.76 -4.25
C SER A 22 -7.52 -3.86 -4.79
N CYS A 23 -8.65 -4.45 -5.20
CA CYS A 23 -9.80 -3.71 -5.72
C CYS A 23 -10.44 -2.82 -4.63
N PRO A 24 -10.70 -1.53 -4.91
CA PRO A 24 -11.46 -0.68 -4.00
C PRO A 24 -12.95 -1.06 -3.99
N SER A 25 -13.70 -0.54 -3.01
CA SER A 25 -15.15 -0.45 -3.16
C SER A 25 -15.48 0.80 -3.99
N GLU A 26 -16.68 0.84 -4.57
CA GLU A 26 -17.12 2.00 -5.35
C GLU A 26 -17.20 3.26 -4.47
N GLU A 27 -17.58 3.11 -3.20
CA GLU A 27 -17.66 4.20 -2.23
C GLU A 27 -16.27 4.80 -1.95
N VAL A 28 -15.24 3.96 -1.79
CA VAL A 28 -13.86 4.42 -1.57
C VAL A 28 -13.33 5.15 -2.80
N LEU A 29 -13.64 4.65 -4.00
CA LEU A 29 -13.26 5.31 -5.24
C LEU A 29 -13.97 6.67 -5.38
N ALA A 30 -15.28 6.72 -5.16
CA ALA A 30 -16.07 7.94 -5.23
C ALA A 30 -15.67 8.98 -4.17
N GLU A 31 -15.28 8.54 -2.97
CA GLU A 31 -14.67 9.42 -1.96
C GLU A 31 -13.34 10.00 -2.47
N SER A 32 -12.47 9.17 -3.04
CA SER A 32 -11.19 9.61 -3.60
C SER A 32 -11.37 10.66 -4.70
N VAL A 33 -12.33 10.44 -5.61
CA VAL A 33 -12.71 11.40 -6.65
C VAL A 33 -13.13 12.73 -6.04
N ARG A 34 -14.12 12.72 -5.13
CA ARG A 34 -14.60 13.94 -4.48
C ARG A 34 -13.51 14.72 -3.74
N VAL A 35 -12.61 14.00 -3.06
CA VAL A 35 -11.47 14.63 -2.36
C VAL A 35 -10.54 15.34 -3.34
N LEU A 36 -10.15 14.68 -4.44
CA LEU A 36 -9.25 15.26 -5.43
C LEU A 36 -9.91 16.43 -6.19
N GLU A 37 -11.18 16.30 -6.57
CA GLU A 37 -11.96 17.39 -7.19
C GLU A 37 -12.08 18.60 -6.26
N SER A 38 -12.24 18.38 -4.95
CA SER A 38 -12.26 19.47 -3.96
C SER A 38 -10.93 20.23 -3.86
N TRP A 39 -9.82 19.64 -4.36
CA TRP A 39 -8.53 20.32 -4.46
C TRP A 39 -8.38 21.10 -5.77
N GLY A 40 -9.40 21.10 -6.62
CA GLY A 40 -9.42 21.75 -7.93
C GLY A 40 -8.78 20.90 -9.04
N LEU A 41 -8.63 19.59 -8.85
CA LEU A 41 -8.04 18.69 -9.84
C LEU A 41 -9.09 18.11 -10.79
N VAL A 42 -8.67 17.81 -12.02
CA VAL A 42 -9.48 17.05 -12.99
C VAL A 42 -9.18 15.56 -12.78
N VAL A 43 -10.17 14.79 -12.35
CA VAL A 43 -9.97 13.39 -11.97
C VAL A 43 -10.43 12.46 -13.08
N GLU A 44 -9.57 11.52 -13.46
CA GLU A 44 -9.93 10.40 -14.33
C GLU A 44 -9.75 9.09 -13.61
N VAL A 45 -10.68 8.16 -13.82
CA VAL A 45 -10.59 6.79 -13.31
C VAL A 45 -10.03 5.92 -14.44
N GLY A 46 -8.92 5.25 -14.19
CA GLY A 46 -8.31 4.33 -15.15
C GLY A 46 -9.22 3.13 -15.43
N GLU A 47 -9.11 2.59 -16.64
CA GLU A 47 -9.97 1.51 -17.16
C GLU A 47 -10.13 0.34 -16.19
N HIS A 48 -9.01 -0.16 -15.64
CA HIS A 48 -8.98 -1.32 -14.74
C HIS A 48 -9.17 -0.98 -13.25
N ALA A 49 -9.55 0.26 -12.90
CA ALA A 49 -9.56 0.69 -11.50
C ALA A 49 -10.58 -0.07 -10.62
N LEU A 50 -11.68 -0.55 -11.21
CA LEU A 50 -12.75 -1.30 -10.51
C LEU A 50 -12.76 -2.79 -10.82
N ASP A 51 -11.84 -3.28 -11.65
CA ASP A 51 -11.76 -4.70 -11.98
C ASP A 51 -11.57 -5.57 -10.73
N ARG A 52 -12.07 -6.81 -10.79
CA ARG A 52 -12.00 -7.75 -9.66
C ARG A 52 -11.46 -9.10 -10.10
N HIS A 53 -10.39 -9.53 -9.44
CA HIS A 53 -9.87 -10.89 -9.52
C HIS A 53 -9.56 -11.39 -8.11
N GLY A 54 -10.58 -11.97 -7.46
CA GLY A 54 -10.53 -12.22 -6.01
C GLY A 54 -10.37 -10.90 -5.24
N TYR A 55 -9.33 -10.81 -4.41
CA TYR A 55 -9.00 -9.57 -3.71
C TYR A 55 -8.16 -8.58 -4.54
N LEU A 56 -7.72 -8.94 -5.75
CA LEU A 56 -6.91 -8.10 -6.65
C LEU A 56 -7.79 -7.22 -7.53
N ALA A 57 -7.25 -6.07 -7.93
CA ALA A 57 -7.85 -5.16 -8.89
C ALA A 57 -7.57 -5.59 -10.35
N GLY A 58 -8.18 -6.70 -10.77
CA GLY A 58 -7.86 -7.35 -12.04
C GLY A 58 -6.67 -8.31 -11.96
N ARG A 59 -6.30 -8.87 -13.10
CA ARG A 59 -5.20 -9.85 -13.23
C ARG A 59 -3.85 -9.14 -13.15
N ASP A 60 -2.78 -9.91 -13.11
CA ASP A 60 -1.41 -9.37 -13.06
C ASP A 60 -1.06 -8.53 -14.30
N ALA A 61 -1.68 -8.77 -15.45
CA ALA A 61 -1.46 -7.98 -16.67
C ALA A 61 -2.24 -6.66 -16.71
N ASP A 62 -3.44 -6.63 -16.11
CA ASP A 62 -4.34 -5.47 -16.19
C ASP A 62 -3.82 -4.29 -15.34
N ARG A 63 -3.20 -4.60 -14.19
CA ARG A 63 -2.70 -3.64 -13.20
C ARG A 63 -1.50 -2.79 -13.65
N PRO A 64 -0.41 -3.37 -14.20
CA PRO A 64 0.67 -2.59 -14.78
C PRO A 64 0.19 -1.84 -16.02
N ALA A 65 -0.71 -2.41 -16.84
CA ALA A 65 -1.28 -1.70 -17.99
C ALA A 65 -1.97 -0.38 -17.60
N GLY A 66 -2.74 -0.38 -16.51
CA GLY A 66 -3.37 0.85 -15.99
C GLY A 66 -2.35 1.89 -15.47
N LEU A 67 -1.25 1.46 -14.84
CA LEU A 67 -0.16 2.37 -14.47
C LEU A 67 0.50 2.96 -15.71
N ASP A 68 0.79 2.10 -16.68
CA ASP A 68 1.47 2.39 -17.93
C ASP A 68 0.72 3.40 -18.80
N ASP A 69 -0.59 3.23 -18.91
CA ASP A 69 -1.49 4.18 -19.56
C ASP A 69 -1.42 5.57 -18.90
N ALA A 70 -1.47 5.62 -17.56
CA ALA A 70 -1.38 6.87 -16.82
C ALA A 70 -0.01 7.58 -16.98
N TYR A 71 1.08 6.82 -17.07
CA TYR A 71 2.42 7.38 -17.32
C TYR A 71 2.61 7.83 -18.77
N ARG A 72 2.01 7.15 -19.75
CA ARG A 72 2.12 7.52 -21.17
C ARG A 72 1.29 8.74 -21.55
N ASP A 73 0.23 9.05 -20.81
CA ASP A 73 -0.61 10.22 -21.08
C ASP A 73 0.08 11.52 -20.59
N PRO A 74 0.52 12.42 -21.50
CA PRO A 74 1.20 13.66 -21.13
C PRO A 74 0.25 14.70 -20.50
N GLY A 75 -1.06 14.49 -20.51
CA GLY A 75 -2.04 15.31 -19.81
C GLY A 75 -2.12 14.99 -18.31
N VAL A 76 -1.77 13.76 -17.90
CA VAL A 76 -1.80 13.33 -16.49
C VAL A 76 -0.57 13.85 -15.75
N ARG A 77 -0.79 14.52 -14.61
CA ARG A 77 0.25 15.10 -13.76
C ARG A 77 0.50 14.37 -12.45
N ALA A 78 -0.37 13.44 -12.06
CA ALA A 78 -0.09 12.49 -11.00
C ALA A 78 -0.88 11.19 -11.17
N VAL A 79 -0.27 10.09 -10.71
CA VAL A 79 -0.89 8.76 -10.68
C VAL A 79 -1.27 8.46 -9.23
N ILE A 80 -2.55 8.25 -8.97
CA ILE A 80 -3.09 8.07 -7.62
C ILE A 80 -3.54 6.62 -7.46
N ALA A 81 -2.92 5.87 -6.55
CA ALA A 81 -3.38 4.53 -6.23
C ALA A 81 -4.69 4.62 -5.43
N THR A 82 -5.73 3.94 -5.92
CA THR A 82 -7.07 3.94 -5.29
C THR A 82 -7.03 3.38 -3.85
N ARG A 83 -6.19 2.37 -3.61
CA ARG A 83 -5.90 1.81 -2.29
C ARG A 83 -4.67 0.91 -2.30
N GLY A 84 -4.17 0.58 -1.11
CA GLY A 84 -3.24 -0.55 -0.91
C GLY A 84 -3.97 -1.90 -0.82
N GLY A 85 -3.33 -2.89 -0.21
CA GLY A 85 -3.89 -4.23 -0.03
C GLY A 85 -2.85 -5.30 -0.31
N ALA A 86 -3.01 -6.03 -1.41
CA ALA A 86 -2.04 -7.00 -1.89
C ALA A 86 -1.99 -7.00 -3.42
N GLY A 87 -0.82 -7.32 -3.97
CA GLY A 87 -0.61 -7.58 -5.38
C GLY A 87 0.40 -6.65 -6.05
N ALA A 88 0.66 -5.46 -5.51
CA ALA A 88 1.60 -4.51 -6.11
C ALA A 88 3.03 -5.07 -6.17
N TYR A 89 3.44 -5.86 -5.18
CA TYR A 89 4.72 -6.57 -5.17
C TYR A 89 4.90 -7.54 -6.34
N ARG A 90 3.80 -8.09 -6.91
CA ARG A 90 3.86 -9.04 -8.02
C ARG A 90 4.26 -8.37 -9.33
N ILE A 91 3.84 -7.12 -9.50
CA ILE A 91 3.95 -6.37 -10.76
C ILE A 91 5.04 -5.30 -10.72
N ALA A 92 5.77 -5.17 -9.60
CA ALA A 92 6.73 -4.09 -9.41
C ALA A 92 7.85 -4.05 -10.47
N HIS A 93 8.12 -5.18 -11.12
CA HIS A 93 9.10 -5.31 -12.20
C HIS A 93 8.53 -5.05 -13.60
N ASP A 94 7.20 -5.06 -13.75
CA ASP A 94 6.48 -4.94 -15.03
C ASP A 94 6.05 -3.51 -15.35
N LEU A 95 6.44 -2.53 -14.54
CA LEU A 95 6.15 -1.13 -14.81
C LEU A 95 6.91 -0.70 -16.08
N GLY A 96 6.23 0.04 -16.95
CA GLY A 96 6.78 0.69 -18.13
C GLY A 96 7.71 1.84 -17.76
N PHE A 97 8.89 1.51 -17.21
CA PHE A 97 9.86 2.49 -16.70
C PHE A 97 10.32 3.50 -17.76
N ASP A 98 10.27 3.15 -19.04
CA ASP A 98 10.59 4.08 -20.13
C ASP A 98 9.57 5.22 -20.23
N ALA A 99 8.28 4.94 -20.05
CA ALA A 99 7.24 5.98 -19.97
C ALA A 99 7.45 6.88 -18.75
N VAL A 100 7.80 6.29 -17.60
CA VAL A 100 8.12 7.04 -16.38
C VAL A 100 9.33 7.96 -16.57
N ARG A 101 10.37 7.51 -17.29
CA ARG A 101 11.55 8.34 -17.58
C ARG A 101 11.26 9.45 -18.59
N ALA A 102 10.37 9.20 -19.54
CA ALA A 102 10.00 10.16 -20.57
C ALA A 102 9.17 11.32 -20.00
N ASP A 103 8.21 11.04 -19.11
CA ASP A 103 7.36 12.04 -18.46
C ASP A 103 7.18 11.72 -16.96
N PRO A 104 8.17 12.07 -16.11
CA PRO A 104 8.16 11.72 -14.70
C PRO A 104 7.06 12.47 -13.94
N LYS A 105 6.11 11.71 -13.41
CA LYS A 105 5.02 12.17 -12.55
C LYS A 105 4.97 11.37 -11.24
N PRO A 106 4.49 11.93 -10.12
CA PRO A 106 4.51 11.25 -8.85
C PRO A 106 3.45 10.14 -8.80
N LEU A 107 3.84 8.98 -8.27
CA LEU A 107 2.89 7.99 -7.75
C LEU A 107 2.50 8.39 -6.33
N VAL A 108 1.20 8.45 -6.05
CA VAL A 108 0.65 8.65 -4.70
C VAL A 108 0.05 7.34 -4.22
N GLY A 109 0.51 6.81 -3.10
CA GLY A 109 -0.10 5.64 -2.49
C GLY A 109 0.60 5.12 -1.24
N PHE A 110 -0.12 4.30 -0.48
CA PHE A 110 0.25 3.82 0.85
C PHE A 110 0.16 2.29 0.95
N SER A 111 0.72 1.70 2.02
CA SER A 111 0.63 0.27 2.34
C SER A 111 1.32 -0.60 1.27
N ASP A 112 0.61 -1.50 0.59
CA ASP A 112 1.20 -2.38 -0.44
C ASP A 112 1.81 -1.62 -1.62
N ILE A 113 1.34 -0.39 -1.87
CA ILE A 113 1.90 0.52 -2.89
C ILE A 113 3.35 0.89 -2.57
N THR A 114 3.80 0.74 -1.32
CA THR A 114 5.20 0.85 -0.91
C THR A 114 6.12 -0.06 -1.70
N ASN A 115 5.64 -1.16 -2.30
CA ASN A 115 6.46 -1.98 -3.17
C ASN A 115 6.81 -1.30 -4.52
N LEU A 116 5.99 -0.35 -4.98
CA LEU A 116 6.20 0.34 -6.26
C LEU A 116 7.12 1.56 -6.14
N HIS A 117 7.06 2.29 -5.02
CA HIS A 117 7.94 3.43 -4.73
C HIS A 117 9.45 3.11 -4.90
N PRO A 118 10.02 2.03 -4.34
CA PRO A 118 11.43 1.70 -4.53
C PRO A 118 11.73 1.20 -5.95
N ALA A 119 10.77 0.59 -6.66
CA ALA A 119 10.95 0.23 -8.06
C ALA A 119 11.10 1.49 -8.93
N LEU A 120 10.17 2.45 -8.81
CA LEU A 120 10.24 3.75 -9.47
C LEU A 120 11.54 4.50 -9.11
N TRP A 121 11.93 4.48 -7.84
CA TRP A 121 13.20 5.07 -7.40
C TRP A 121 14.42 4.38 -8.02
N ARG A 122 14.47 3.04 -8.00
CA ARG A 122 15.60 2.25 -8.46
C ARG A 122 15.85 2.40 -9.96
N HIS A 123 14.77 2.47 -10.73
CA HIS A 123 14.80 2.45 -12.20
C HIS A 123 14.72 3.83 -12.83
N CYS A 124 14.07 4.80 -12.16
CA CYS A 124 13.81 6.12 -12.75
C CYS A 124 14.29 7.29 -11.87
N ARG A 125 14.67 7.04 -10.61
CA ARG A 125 15.01 8.07 -9.61
C ARG A 125 13.89 9.08 -9.33
N VAL A 126 12.67 8.73 -9.72
CA VAL A 126 11.47 9.54 -9.50
C VAL A 126 11.00 9.38 -8.07
N THR A 127 10.73 10.49 -7.40
CA THR A 127 10.08 10.50 -6.09
C THR A 127 8.56 10.38 -6.22
N GLY A 128 7.94 9.65 -5.31
CA GLY A 128 6.49 9.61 -5.13
C GLY A 128 6.06 10.15 -3.77
N VAL A 129 4.74 10.15 -3.52
CA VAL A 129 4.15 10.51 -2.23
C VAL A 129 3.59 9.26 -1.57
N HIS A 130 4.11 8.92 -0.40
CA HIS A 130 3.53 7.86 0.42
C HIS A 130 2.31 8.40 1.19
N GLY A 131 1.14 8.36 0.56
CA GLY A 131 -0.09 9.02 1.03
C GLY A 131 -1.36 8.22 0.74
N PHE A 132 -2.46 8.60 1.39
CA PHE A 132 -3.78 8.01 1.20
C PHE A 132 -4.87 9.06 1.37
N LEU A 133 -5.98 8.89 0.66
CA LEU A 133 -7.05 9.89 0.60
C LEU A 133 -8.17 9.66 1.61
N ALA A 134 -8.31 8.45 2.18
CA ALA A 134 -9.38 8.22 3.13
C ALA A 134 -9.10 8.90 4.49
N GLY A 135 -10.08 9.67 4.94
CA GLY A 135 -10.04 10.43 6.18
C GLY A 135 -9.32 11.78 6.04
N ALA A 136 -9.92 12.81 6.62
CA ALA A 136 -9.51 14.22 6.46
C ALA A 136 -8.03 14.48 6.77
N ARG A 137 -7.47 13.82 7.79
CA ARG A 137 -6.06 14.00 8.17
C ARG A 137 -5.10 13.46 7.11
N SER A 138 -5.37 12.27 6.58
CA SER A 138 -4.52 11.64 5.56
C SER A 138 -4.61 12.40 4.24
N ALA A 139 -5.84 12.82 3.87
CA ALA A 139 -6.09 13.66 2.70
C ALA A 139 -5.31 14.99 2.78
N ALA A 140 -5.41 15.71 3.91
CA ALA A 140 -4.70 16.97 4.09
C ALA A 140 -3.17 16.82 4.04
N ALA A 141 -2.62 15.78 4.66
CA ALA A 141 -1.17 15.51 4.60
C ALA A 141 -0.72 15.17 3.17
N THR A 142 -1.52 14.38 2.44
CA THR A 142 -1.24 14.02 1.05
C THR A 142 -1.29 15.25 0.14
N ARG A 143 -2.31 16.11 0.30
CA ARG A 143 -2.43 17.39 -0.41
C ARG A 143 -1.21 18.27 -0.20
N SER A 144 -0.76 18.40 1.05
CA SER A 144 0.40 19.22 1.40
C SER A 144 1.68 18.78 0.70
N LEU A 145 1.94 17.47 0.67
CA LEU A 145 3.10 16.91 -0.01
C LEU A 145 3.01 16.99 -1.53
N LEU A 146 1.81 16.82 -2.10
CA LEU A 146 1.59 16.76 -3.54
C LEU A 146 1.50 18.15 -4.19
N MET A 147 0.91 19.12 -3.49
CA MET A 147 0.52 20.42 -4.06
C MET A 147 1.17 21.61 -3.37
N ASP A 148 1.32 21.63 -2.05
CA ASP A 148 1.65 22.87 -1.32
C ASP A 148 3.16 23.18 -1.30
N GLY A 149 4.02 22.16 -1.15
CA GLY A 149 5.46 22.33 -1.38
C GLY A 149 6.29 22.92 -0.27
N GLU A 150 5.63 23.28 0.81
CA GLU A 150 6.30 23.64 2.04
C GLU A 150 7.07 22.42 2.55
N PRO A 151 8.36 22.58 2.92
CA PRO A 151 9.12 21.51 3.54
C PRO A 151 8.40 20.98 4.78
N VAL A 152 8.01 19.70 4.75
CA VAL A 152 7.48 19.03 5.94
C VAL A 152 8.64 18.70 6.88
N VAL A 153 8.86 19.54 7.88
CA VAL A 153 9.89 19.31 8.90
C VAL A 153 9.32 18.48 10.04
N LEU A 154 9.80 17.24 10.17
CA LEU A 154 9.46 16.39 11.31
C LEU A 154 10.26 16.82 12.54
N HIS A 155 9.62 17.61 13.41
CA HIS A 155 10.19 17.89 14.72
C HIS A 155 9.99 16.70 15.64
N ARG A 156 11.10 16.15 16.15
CA ARG A 156 11.04 15.18 17.24
C ARG A 156 10.47 15.88 18.47
N ASP A 157 9.26 15.50 18.85
CA ASP A 157 8.69 15.88 20.14
C ASP A 157 9.51 15.22 21.27
N ARG A 158 10.33 16.03 21.95
CA ARG A 158 11.22 15.58 23.04
C ARG A 158 10.43 15.28 24.33
N GLU A 159 9.26 15.88 24.49
CA GLU A 159 8.37 15.75 25.65
C GLU A 159 7.52 14.47 25.58
N ARG A 160 7.16 14.00 24.37
CA ARG A 160 6.33 12.80 24.14
C ARG A 160 6.96 11.45 24.53
N ARG A 161 8.18 11.44 25.09
CA ARG A 161 8.86 10.21 25.52
C ARG A 161 8.34 9.59 26.83
N ARG A 162 7.31 10.15 27.48
CA ARG A 162 6.87 9.69 28.82
C ARG A 162 5.41 9.18 28.90
N ARG A 163 4.75 8.93 27.78
CA ARG A 163 3.39 8.33 27.77
C ARG A 163 3.29 7.16 26.78
N ALA A 164 4.22 6.21 26.85
CA ALA A 164 3.80 4.84 26.52
C ALA A 164 2.78 4.45 27.60
N PRO A 165 1.63 3.85 27.26
CA PRO A 165 0.80 3.21 28.27
C PRO A 165 1.73 2.28 29.05
N ARG A 166 1.85 2.48 30.36
CA ARG A 166 2.43 1.44 31.20
C ARG A 166 1.50 0.25 31.01
N HIS A 167 1.91 -0.71 30.20
CA HIS A 167 1.23 -1.98 30.08
C HIS A 167 0.98 -2.43 31.53
N PRO A 168 -0.27 -2.70 31.96
CA PRO A 168 -0.50 -3.20 33.30
C PRO A 168 0.41 -4.41 33.43
N ARG A 169 1.29 -4.37 34.45
CA ARG A 169 2.34 -5.36 34.67
C ARG A 169 1.71 -6.71 34.39
N LEU A 170 2.24 -7.42 33.41
CA LEU A 170 1.92 -8.81 33.18
C LEU A 170 2.36 -9.50 34.48
N VAL A 171 1.42 -9.69 35.40
CA VAL A 171 1.64 -10.44 36.63
C VAL A 171 1.92 -11.84 36.12
N ARG A 172 3.20 -12.16 35.95
CA ARG A 172 3.64 -13.55 35.82
C ARG A 172 3.21 -14.21 37.11
N ARG A 173 2.03 -14.84 37.12
CA ARG A 173 1.68 -15.86 38.10
C ARG A 173 2.76 -16.93 37.94
N ARG A 174 3.79 -16.88 38.78
CA ARG A 174 4.61 -18.06 39.04
C ARG A 174 3.66 -19.11 39.61
N ARG A 175 3.21 -20.04 38.76
CA ARG A 175 2.82 -21.35 39.28
C ARG A 175 4.13 -21.99 39.74
N THR A 176 4.40 -21.92 41.03
CA THR A 176 5.28 -22.89 41.68
C THR A 176 4.64 -24.25 41.47
N ALA A 177 5.27 -25.09 40.64
CA ALA A 177 4.98 -26.51 40.63
C ALA A 177 5.48 -27.06 41.97
N GLU A 178 4.56 -27.54 42.81
CA GLU A 178 4.96 -28.37 43.94
C GLU A 178 5.53 -29.69 43.43
N PRO A 179 6.61 -30.22 44.04
CA PRO A 179 7.16 -31.52 43.67
C PRO A 179 6.12 -32.62 43.86
N GLY A 180 5.86 -33.36 42.78
CA GLY A 180 4.75 -34.31 42.70
C GLY A 180 4.80 -35.45 43.72
N ARG A 181 3.62 -35.79 44.23
CA ARG A 181 3.29 -37.18 44.58
C ARG A 181 3.01 -37.93 43.28
N ARG A 182 3.77 -39.00 43.03
CA ARG A 182 3.55 -39.91 41.89
C ARG A 182 2.26 -40.70 42.14
N GLY A 183 1.27 -40.53 41.27
CA GLY A 183 0.14 -41.43 41.10
C GLY A 183 0.25 -42.13 39.73
N PRO A 184 -0.28 -43.36 39.58
CA PRO A 184 0.01 -44.22 38.43
C PRO A 184 -0.63 -43.72 37.13
N VAL A 185 0.10 -43.93 36.03
CA VAL A 185 -0.26 -43.54 34.66
C VAL A 185 -1.29 -44.51 34.09
N PRO A 186 -2.48 -44.08 33.61
CA PRO A 186 -3.37 -44.91 32.83
C PRO A 186 -2.94 -44.93 31.36
N GLY A 187 -2.91 -46.13 30.77
CA GLY A 187 -2.46 -46.39 29.41
C GLY A 187 -3.29 -45.69 28.33
N GLY A 188 -2.59 -45.23 27.28
CA GLY A 188 -3.21 -44.70 26.07
C GLY A 188 -3.57 -45.82 25.07
N PRO A 189 -4.63 -45.65 24.27
CA PRO A 189 -4.94 -46.59 23.21
C PRO A 189 -4.05 -46.38 21.97
N ALA A 190 -3.83 -47.50 21.29
CA ALA A 190 -2.89 -47.72 20.20
C ALA A 190 -3.18 -46.93 18.92
N ARG A 191 -2.10 -46.63 18.19
CA ARG A 191 -2.09 -46.05 16.85
C ARG A 191 -2.55 -47.09 15.81
N SER A 192 -3.57 -46.76 15.02
CA SER A 192 -3.74 -47.23 13.63
C SER A 192 -3.23 -46.11 12.72
N GLY A 193 -2.54 -46.30 11.60
CA GLY A 193 -2.31 -47.44 10.74
C GLY A 193 -2.32 -46.89 9.31
N TRP A 194 -1.18 -46.43 8.81
CA TRP A 194 -0.99 -46.09 7.39
C TRP A 194 0.09 -47.02 6.84
N GLY A 195 -0.37 -48.14 6.26
CA GLY A 195 0.46 -49.07 5.52
C GLY A 195 0.21 -48.88 4.02
N THR A 196 1.29 -48.62 3.30
CA THR A 196 1.40 -48.73 1.84
C THR A 196 1.28 -50.20 1.42
N SER A 197 0.50 -50.49 0.37
CA SER A 197 0.60 -51.75 -0.36
C SER A 197 1.01 -51.50 -1.81
N THR A 198 2.13 -52.13 -2.16
CA THR A 198 2.59 -52.43 -3.51
C THR A 198 2.20 -53.87 -3.86
N GLY A 199 1.77 -54.11 -5.10
CA GLY A 199 2.00 -55.37 -5.82
C GLY A 199 0.82 -56.34 -5.94
N SER A 200 0.20 -56.36 -7.12
CA SER A 200 -0.01 -57.52 -8.02
C SER A 200 -0.51 -57.00 -9.37
#